data_AF-A0A1C0V6G9-F1
#
_entry.id   AF-A0A1C0V6G9-F1
#
_cell.length_a   1.000
_cell.length_b   1.000
_cell.length_c   1.000
_cell.angle_alpha   90.00
_cell.angle_beta   90.00
_cell.angle_gamma   90.00
#
_symmetry.space_group_name_H-M   'P 1'
#
loop_
_entity.id
_entity.type
_entity.pdbx_description
1 polymer ?
#
loop_
_entity_poly.entity_id
_entity_poly.type
_entity_poly.pdbx_seq_one_letter_code
_entity_poly.pdbx_strand_id
1 'polypeptide(L)'
;MTSDSLLQNLPVLLETKAELFSTADLQDLLQTLAPLENEPPENADQILREWCKARRPIRDALRNLASDRAQLKRVPPSEPNDSKRITNFFPEFSQQVKDELEKRNQSQNKQ
;
A
#
# COMPACT_ATOMS: atom_id res chain seq x y z
N MET A 1 -6.37 -12.01 -3.70
CA MET A 1 -4.95 -12.15 -3.29
C MET A 1 -4.12 -11.39 -4.32
N THR A 2 -3.34 -10.37 -3.94
CA THR A 2 -2.51 -9.63 -4.90
C THR A 2 -1.22 -10.39 -5.23
N SER A 3 -0.97 -10.64 -6.51
CA SER A 3 0.23 -11.36 -6.95
C SER A 3 1.38 -10.42 -7.33
N ASP A 4 1.10 -9.12 -7.41
CA ASP A 4 2.09 -8.13 -7.79
C ASP A 4 2.98 -7.77 -6.59
N SER A 5 4.27 -8.10 -6.71
CA SER A 5 5.26 -7.85 -5.66
C SER A 5 5.45 -6.37 -5.36
N LEU A 6 5.16 -5.45 -6.29
CA LEU A 6 5.21 -4.01 -6.02
C LEU A 6 4.02 -3.59 -5.15
N LEU A 7 2.83 -4.11 -5.45
CA LEU A 7 1.60 -3.78 -4.71
C LEU A 7 1.65 -4.29 -3.27
N GLN A 8 2.29 -5.44 -3.03
CA GLN A 8 2.54 -5.93 -1.67
C GLN A 8 3.38 -4.97 -0.81
N ASN A 9 4.11 -4.05 -1.43
CA ASN A 9 4.91 -3.04 -0.72
C ASN A 9 4.18 -1.70 -0.54
N LEU A 10 2.96 -1.51 -1.06
CA LEU A 10 2.14 -0.31 -0.81
C LEU A 10 1.85 -0.07 0.67
N PRO A 11 1.40 -1.08 1.46
CA PRO A 11 1.20 -0.93 2.90
C PRO A 11 2.46 -0.46 3.63
N VAL A 12 3.61 -1.04 3.26
CA VAL A 12 4.91 -0.69 3.82
C VAL A 12 5.32 0.73 3.43
N LEU A 13 5.04 1.14 2.20
CA LEU A 13 5.32 2.51 1.75
C LEU A 13 4.45 3.52 2.50
N LEU A 14 3.18 3.21 2.74
CA LEU A 14 2.29 4.06 3.53
C LEU A 14 2.80 4.22 4.96
N GLU A 15 3.26 3.14 5.59
CA GLU A 15 3.81 3.18 6.95
C GLU A 15 5.13 3.96 7.04
N THR A 16 6.04 3.76 6.08
CA THR A 16 7.39 4.33 6.12
C THR A 16 7.50 5.71 5.51
N LYS A 17 6.62 6.05 4.56
CA LYS A 17 6.65 7.29 3.78
C LYS A 17 5.24 7.83 3.57
N ALA A 18 4.45 7.89 4.65
CA ALA A 18 3.10 8.47 4.64
C ALA A 18 3.09 9.89 4.03
N GLU A 19 4.16 10.66 4.22
CA GLU A 19 4.36 12.00 3.66
C GLU A 19 4.23 12.09 2.12
N LEU A 20 4.46 10.98 1.40
CA LEU A 20 4.31 10.94 -0.06
C LEU A 20 2.84 10.88 -0.51
N PHE A 21 1.95 10.53 0.40
CA PHE A 21 0.52 10.45 0.13
C PHE A 21 -0.11 11.74 0.64
N SER A 22 -0.73 12.52 -0.25
CA SER A 22 -1.58 13.62 0.18
C SER A 22 -2.89 13.10 0.79
N THR A 23 -3.61 13.94 1.54
CA THR A 23 -4.94 13.57 2.05
C THR A 23 -5.89 13.18 0.91
N ALA A 24 -5.82 13.88 -0.23
CA ALA A 24 -6.59 13.55 -1.43
C ALA A 24 -6.18 12.19 -2.01
N ASP A 25 -4.89 11.86 -2.01
CA ASP A 25 -4.43 10.54 -2.45
C ASP A 25 -4.94 9.43 -1.55
N LEU A 26 -4.92 9.61 -0.22
CA LEU A 26 -5.42 8.61 0.71
C LEU A 26 -6.94 8.40 0.56
N GLN A 27 -7.71 9.47 0.35
CA GLN A 27 -9.15 9.37 0.08
C GLN A 27 -9.43 8.65 -1.25
N ASP A 28 -8.72 9.02 -2.32
CA ASP A 28 -8.86 8.38 -3.63
C ASP A 28 -8.42 6.91 -3.60
N LEU A 29 -7.39 6.59 -2.82
CA LEU A 29 -6.94 5.23 -2.58
C LEU A 29 -8.02 4.41 -1.87
N LEU A 30 -8.69 4.95 -0.85
CA LEU A 30 -9.82 4.28 -0.21
C LEU A 30 -10.97 4.01 -1.17
N GLN A 31 -11.31 4.99 -2.01
CA GLN A 31 -12.34 4.80 -3.04
C GLN A 31 -11.94 3.71 -4.03
N THR A 32 -10.66 3.64 -4.38
CA THR A 32 -10.11 2.61 -5.27
C THR A 32 -10.12 1.22 -4.62
N LEU A 33 -9.87 1.13 -3.30
CA LEU A 33 -9.83 -0.12 -2.56
C LEU A 33 -11.23 -0.65 -2.18
N ALA A 34 -12.22 0.22 -1.97
CA ALA A 34 -13.57 -0.17 -1.57
C ALA A 34 -14.21 -1.29 -2.42
N PRO A 35 -14.17 -1.27 -3.77
CA PRO A 35 -14.68 -2.39 -4.56
C PRO A 35 -13.79 -3.65 -4.48
N LEU A 36 -12.51 -3.50 -4.10
CA LEU A 36 -11.54 -4.60 -4.01
C LEU A 36 -11.60 -5.34 -2.66
N GLU A 37 -12.18 -4.73 -1.63
CA GLU A 37 -12.31 -5.31 -0.29
C GLU A 37 -13.26 -6.53 -0.26
N ASN A 38 -14.38 -6.46 -0.98
CA ASN A 38 -15.44 -7.47 -0.91
C ASN A 38 -15.29 -8.55 -1.99
N GLU A 39 -15.20 -8.14 -3.25
CA GLU A 39 -15.06 -9.04 -4.40
C GLU A 39 -14.04 -8.46 -5.38
N PRO A 40 -12.73 -8.68 -5.15
CA PRO A 40 -11.70 -8.17 -6.03
C PRO A 40 -11.87 -8.77 -7.43
N PRO A 41 -12.09 -7.95 -8.47
CA PRO A 41 -12.16 -8.45 -9.84
C PRO A 41 -10.79 -8.98 -10.29
N GLU A 42 -10.75 -9.75 -11.38
CA GLU A 42 -9.48 -10.28 -11.92
C GLU A 42 -8.46 -9.19 -12.25
N ASN A 43 -8.92 -7.98 -12.54
CA ASN A 43 -8.09 -6.80 -12.80
C ASN A 43 -7.81 -5.92 -11.55
N ALA A 44 -8.10 -6.40 -10.34
CA ALA A 44 -7.86 -5.66 -9.08
C ALA A 44 -6.41 -5.15 -8.97
N ASP A 45 -5.44 -6.02 -9.28
CA ASP A 45 -4.02 -5.67 -9.29
C ASP A 45 -3.73 -4.58 -10.35
N GLN A 46 -4.38 -4.65 -11.51
CA GLN A 46 -4.20 -3.65 -12.57
C GLN A 46 -4.77 -2.29 -12.17
N ILE A 47 -5.93 -2.26 -11.51
CA ILE A 47 -6.56 -1.04 -10.99
C ILE A 47 -5.59 -0.34 -10.01
N LEU A 48 -5.08 -1.08 -9.02
CA LEU A 48 -4.15 -0.53 -8.03
C LEU A 48 -2.82 -0.09 -8.66
N ARG A 49 -2.36 -0.81 -9.68
CA ARG A 49 -1.14 -0.50 -10.42
C ARG A 49 -1.26 0.78 -11.23
N GLU A 50 -2.36 0.97 -11.94
CA GLU A 50 -2.61 2.21 -12.68
C GLU A 50 -2.79 3.40 -11.72
N TRP A 51 -3.43 3.19 -10.56
CA TRP A 51 -3.52 4.20 -9.49
C TRP A 51 -2.14 4.67 -9.01
N CYS A 52 -1.22 3.73 -8.74
CA CYS A 52 0.15 4.05 -8.36
C CYS A 52 0.89 4.77 -9.49
N LYS A 53 0.71 4.32 -10.73
CA LYS A 53 1.38 4.85 -11.91
C LYS A 53 0.97 6.29 -12.23
N ALA A 54 -0.28 6.66 -11.95
CA ALA A 54 -0.77 8.03 -12.07
C ALA A 54 -0.05 8.99 -11.09
N ARG A 55 0.48 8.47 -9.98
CA ARG A 55 1.13 9.24 -8.91
C ARG A 55 2.64 9.02 -8.92
N ARG A 56 3.35 9.85 -9.69
CA ARG A 56 4.81 9.74 -9.87
C ARG A 56 5.60 9.57 -8.55
N PRO A 57 5.37 10.36 -7.48
CA PRO A 57 6.14 10.24 -6.24
C PRO A 57 5.98 8.87 -5.59
N ILE A 58 4.75 8.35 -5.54
CA ILE A 58 4.41 7.05 -4.97
C ILE A 58 5.02 5.94 -5.83
N ARG A 59 4.87 6.00 -7.16
CA ARG A 59 5.45 5.03 -8.09
C ARG A 59 6.96 4.92 -7.95
N ASP A 60 7.65 6.06 -7.89
CA ASP A 60 9.11 6.09 -7.82
C ASP A 60 9.58 5.58 -6.45
N ALA A 61 8.88 5.92 -5.37
CA ALA A 61 9.18 5.39 -4.04
C ALA A 61 8.90 3.88 -3.93
N LEU A 62 7.81 3.38 -4.51
CA LEU A 62 7.52 1.94 -4.60
C LEU A 62 8.62 1.20 -5.35
N ARG A 63 9.06 1.74 -6.49
CA ARG A 63 10.14 1.14 -7.29
C ARG A 63 11.44 1.08 -6.48
N ASN A 64 11.79 2.17 -5.80
CA ASN A 64 12.99 2.22 -4.95
C ASN A 64 12.89 1.23 -3.79
N LEU A 65 11.75 1.14 -3.11
CA LEU A 65 11.52 0.23 -2.00
C LEU A 65 11.62 -1.25 -2.44
N ALA A 66 11.07 -1.58 -3.62
CA ALA A 66 11.16 -2.91 -4.19
C ALA A 66 12.60 -3.26 -4.63
N SER A 67 13.33 -2.31 -5.21
CA SER A 67 14.75 -2.47 -5.54
C SER A 67 15.62 -2.65 -4.30
N ASP A 68 15.35 -1.92 -3.22
CA ASP A 68 16.08 -2.02 -1.95
C ASP A 68 15.83 -3.37 -1.25
N ARG A 69 14.57 -3.82 -1.20
CA ARG A 69 14.23 -5.18 -0.71
C ARG A 69 14.81 -6.29 -1.58
N ALA A 70 14.88 -6.11 -2.90
CA ALA A 70 15.53 -7.08 -3.77
C ALA A 70 17.04 -7.19 -3.49
N GLN A 71 17.68 -6.10 -3.05
CA GLN A 71 19.07 -6.12 -2.59
C GLN A 71 19.21 -6.75 -1.19
N LEU A 72 18.26 -6.52 -0.28
CA LEU A 72 18.21 -7.17 1.04
C LEU A 72 17.97 -8.69 0.96
N LYS A 73 17.27 -9.19 -0.07
CA LYS A 73 17.09 -10.63 -0.34
C LYS A 73 18.37 -11.39 -0.71
N ARG A 74 19.53 -10.72 -0.84
CA ARG A 74 20.85 -11.37 -0.94
C ARG A 74 21.43 -11.79 0.42
N VAL A 75 20.82 -11.35 1.53
CA VAL A 75 21.09 -11.90 2.86
C VAL A 75 20.30 -13.22 2.98
N PRO A 76 20.91 -14.33 3.44
CA PRO A 76 20.20 -15.60 3.56
C PRO A 76 18.93 -15.39 4.40
N PRO A 77 17.80 -16.04 4.03
CA PRO A 77 16.53 -15.80 4.68
C PRO A 77 16.60 -16.28 6.12
N SER A 78 16.81 -15.37 7.06
CA SER A 78 16.52 -15.61 8.47
C SER A 78 15.00 -15.69 8.60
N GLU A 79 14.50 -16.91 8.48
CA GLU A 79 13.14 -17.37 8.69
C GLU A 79 12.08 -16.78 7.74
N PRO A 80 11.17 -17.61 7.18
CA PRO A 80 9.96 -17.14 6.55
C PRO A 80 9.00 -16.65 7.66
N ASN A 81 9.37 -15.58 8.36
CA ASN A 81 8.49 -14.97 9.34
C ASN A 81 7.27 -14.43 8.58
N ASP A 82 6.17 -15.14 8.77
CA ASP A 82 4.85 -14.79 8.33
C ASP A 82 4.75 -14.42 6.85
N SER A 83 4.91 -15.44 6.01
CA SER A 83 3.88 -15.67 5.00
C SER A 83 2.53 -15.94 5.68
N LYS A 84 2.03 -15.00 6.48
CA LYS A 84 0.60 -14.75 6.58
C LYS A 84 0.22 -14.42 5.16
N ARG A 85 -0.16 -15.46 4.43
CA ARG A 85 -0.94 -15.37 3.21
C ARG A 85 -1.91 -14.24 3.45
N ILE A 86 -1.68 -13.11 2.79
CA ILE A 86 -2.52 -11.93 2.95
C ILE A 86 -3.81 -12.24 2.20
N THR A 87 -4.62 -13.13 2.78
CA THR A 87 -5.94 -13.50 2.26
C THR A 87 -6.81 -12.24 2.22
N ASN A 88 -6.52 -11.28 3.11
CA ASN A 88 -7.26 -10.03 3.32
C ASN A 88 -6.43 -8.79 2.96
N PHE A 89 -5.62 -8.83 1.89
CA PHE A 89 -4.75 -7.70 1.53
C PHE A 89 -5.51 -6.37 1.37
N PHE A 90 -6.60 -6.38 0.58
CA PHE A 90 -7.37 -5.16 0.34
C PHE A 90 -8.10 -4.66 1.60
N PRO A 91 -8.77 -5.52 2.40
CA PRO A 91 -9.33 -5.10 3.69
C PRO A 91 -8.30 -4.52 4.66
N GLU A 92 -7.16 -5.21 4.86
CA GLU A 92 -6.12 -4.75 5.79
C GLU A 92 -5.50 -3.44 5.34
N PHE A 93 -5.23 -3.31 4.03
CA PHE A 93 -4.68 -2.08 3.50
C PHE A 93 -5.67 -0.91 3.57
N SER A 94 -6.95 -1.15 3.30
CA SER A 94 -7.99 -0.13 3.45
C SER A 94 -8.10 0.35 4.89
N GLN A 95 -8.03 -0.56 5.86
CA GLN A 95 -8.03 -0.18 7.27
C GLN A 95 -6.82 0.71 7.60
N GLN A 96 -5.63 0.36 7.11
CA GLN A 96 -4.43 1.17 7.31
C GLN A 96 -4.55 2.58 6.72
N VAL A 97 -5.17 2.72 5.54
CA VAL A 97 -5.40 4.04 4.92
C VAL A 97 -6.43 4.85 5.72
N LYS A 98 -7.48 4.22 6.27
CA LYS A 98 -8.44 4.87 7.18
C LYS A 98 -7.74 5.37 8.44
N ASP A 99 -6.95 4.52 9.09
CA ASP A 99 -6.17 4.87 10.28
C ASP A 99 -5.24 6.08 10.03
N GLU A 100 -4.54 6.11 8.90
CA GLU A 100 -3.67 7.24 8.53
C GLU A 100 -4.46 8.54 8.31
N LEU A 101 -5.63 8.46 7.65
CA LEU A 101 -6.51 9.61 7.49
C LEU A 101 -7.08 10.11 8.82
N GLU A 102 -7.48 9.21 9.71
CA GLU A 102 -7.95 9.56 11.05
C GLU A 102 -6.85 10.23 11.87
N LYS A 103 -5.63 9.69 11.86
CA LYS A 103 -4.47 10.31 12.51
C LYS A 103 -4.22 11.74 12.01
N ARG A 104 -4.34 11.97 10.69
CA ARG A 104 -4.17 13.31 10.11
C ARG A 104 -5.28 14.27 10.53
N ASN A 105 -6.53 13.83 10.47
CA ASN A 105 -7.67 14.63 10.90
C ASN A 105 -7.61 14.98 12.40
N GLN A 106 -7.24 14.02 13.26
CA GLN A 106 -7.04 14.27 14.69
C GLN A 106 -5.87 15.23 14.96
N SER A 107 -4.80 15.16 14.16
CA SER A 107 -3.67 16.08 14.26
C SER A 107 -4.02 17.51 13.83
N GLN A 108 -4.96 17.69 12.90
CA GLN A 108 -5.43 19.01 12.47
C GLN A 108 -6.39 19.67 13.45
N ASN A 109 -7.13 18.91 14.26
CA ASN A 109 -8.07 19.44 15.26
C ASN A 109 -7.40 19.95 16.56
N LYS A 110 -6.06 19.96 16.62
CA LYS A 110 -5.28 20.42 17.79
C LYS A 110 -4.54 21.75 17.58
N GLN A 111 -4.84 22.50 16.52
CA GLN A 111 -4.35 23.87 16.34
C GLN A 111 -5.45 24.89 16.62
#